data_AF-U9UZB9-F1
#
_entry.id   AF-U9UZB9-F1
#
_cell.length_a   1.000
_cell.length_b   1.000
_cell.length_c   1.000
_cell.angle_alpha   90.00
_cell.angle_beta   90.00
_cell.angle_gamma   90.00
#
_symmetry.space_group_name_H-M   'P 1'
#
loop_
_entity.id
_entity.type
_entity.pdbx_description
1 polymer ?
#
loop_
_entity_poly.entity_id
_entity_poly.type
_entity_poly.pdbx_seq_one_letter_code
_entity_poly.pdbx_strand_id
1 'polypeptide(L)'
;MKNSKLIDFILHPLHNAKDYIESANILFTTFEKIEQEDYLNNFIIPTICDWPGQINLRRAITLRLNKKDNSRIPSQILSLIPMIGPLHVSLNSRETLFQIYHFFFEMVYHNLFGENKVLAQNKAKTY
;
A
#
# COMPACT_ATOMS: atom_id res chain seq x y z
N MET A 1 20.13 -3.43 2.96
CA MET A 1 19.67 -2.04 3.13
C MET A 1 20.81 -1.12 3.61
N LYS A 2 21.96 -1.06 2.90
CA LYS A 2 23.07 -0.19 3.33
C LYS A 2 22.88 1.30 2.94
N ASN A 3 21.92 1.61 2.07
CA ASN A 3 21.72 2.95 1.48
C ASN A 3 20.36 3.60 1.81
N SER A 4 19.58 3.03 2.72
CA SER A 4 18.29 3.60 3.15
C SER A 4 18.49 4.35 4.45
N LYS A 5 18.20 5.66 4.45
CA LYS A 5 18.15 6.49 5.66
C LYS A 5 16.69 6.78 5.98
N LEU A 6 16.26 6.42 7.19
CA LEU A 6 15.00 6.90 7.73
C LEU A 6 15.18 8.38 8.08
N ILE A 7 14.29 9.23 7.57
CA ILE A 7 14.36 10.67 7.77
C ILE A 7 13.54 11.10 8.98
N ASP A 8 12.30 10.63 9.11
CA ASP A 8 11.41 10.98 10.22
C ASP A 8 10.21 10.00 10.33
N PHE A 9 9.44 10.12 11.41
CA PHE A 9 8.12 9.51 11.59
C PHE A 9 7.08 10.56 11.92
N ILE A 10 6.01 10.60 11.12
CA ILE A 10 4.88 11.49 11.35
C ILE A 10 3.67 10.63 11.70
N LEU A 11 3.19 10.76 12.95
CA LEU A 11 1.96 10.13 13.36
C LEU A 11 0.79 10.91 12.78
N HIS A 12 0.00 10.26 11.93
CA HIS A 12 -1.22 10.83 11.35
C HIS A 12 -2.35 9.79 11.43
N PRO A 13 -3.59 10.18 11.77
CA PRO A 13 -4.74 9.29 11.60
C PRO A 13 -4.87 8.97 10.11
N LEU A 14 -4.68 7.72 9.67
CA LEU A 14 -4.73 7.33 8.26
C LEU A 14 -6.00 6.51 7.98
N HIS A 15 -7.16 7.09 8.32
CA HIS A 15 -8.43 6.36 8.31
C HIS A 15 -9.23 6.61 7.03
N ASN A 16 -9.20 7.82 6.49
CA ASN A 16 -10.04 8.20 5.36
C ASN A 16 -9.28 9.05 4.33
N ALA A 17 -9.89 9.25 3.15
CA ALA A 17 -9.26 9.98 2.05
C ALA A 17 -8.77 11.39 2.40
N LYS A 18 -9.48 12.12 3.29
CA LYS A 18 -9.05 13.45 3.73
C LYS A 18 -7.71 13.36 4.46
N ASP A 19 -7.58 12.42 5.38
CA ASP A 19 -6.35 12.29 6.16
C ASP A 19 -5.15 11.88 5.29
N TYR A 20 -5.38 11.07 4.25
CA TYR A 20 -4.34 10.72 3.28
C TYR A 20 -3.93 11.92 2.42
N ILE A 21 -4.87 12.79 2.04
CA ILE A 21 -4.55 14.04 1.33
C ILE A 21 -3.73 14.96 2.23
N GLU A 22 -4.10 15.09 3.50
CA GLU A 22 -3.35 15.88 4.48
C GLU A 22 -1.92 15.35 4.66
N SER A 23 -1.78 14.03 4.80
CA SER A 23 -0.47 13.38 4.86
C SER A 23 0.37 13.60 3.59
N ALA A 24 -0.25 13.56 2.41
CA ALA A 24 0.42 13.86 1.15
C ALA A 24 0.86 15.33 1.07
N ASN A 25 0.07 16.26 1.60
CA ASN A 25 0.44 17.68 1.64
C ASN A 25 1.71 17.92 2.46
N ILE A 26 1.92 17.17 3.55
CA ILE A 26 3.16 17.26 4.32
C ILE A 26 4.38 16.90 3.46
N LEU A 27 4.26 15.87 2.62
CA LEU A 27 5.30 15.51 1.65
C LEU A 27 5.52 16.66 0.65
N PHE A 28 4.46 17.24 0.10
CA PHE A 28 4.56 18.32 -0.89
C PHE A 28 5.26 19.56 -0.31
N THR A 29 4.85 20.00 0.88
CA THR A 29 5.50 21.10 1.59
C THR A 29 6.96 20.79 1.95
N THR A 30 7.33 19.52 2.09
CA THR A 30 8.74 19.14 2.30
C THR A 30 9.57 19.40 1.04
N PHE A 31 9.04 19.09 -0.15
CA PHE A 31 9.70 19.39 -1.42
C PHE A 31 9.87 20.90 -1.64
N GLU A 32 8.87 21.70 -1.25
CA GLU A 32 8.96 23.17 -1.25
C GLU A 32 10.08 23.65 -0.32
N LYS A 33 10.14 23.14 0.91
CA LYS A 33 11.16 23.51 1.91
C LYS A 33 12.60 23.19 1.52
N ILE A 34 12.82 22.20 0.66
CA ILE A 34 14.15 21.83 0.17
C ILE A 34 14.46 22.43 -1.21
N GLU A 35 13.68 23.42 -1.66
CA GLU A 35 13.85 24.11 -2.94
C GLU A 35 13.76 23.15 -4.15
N GLN A 36 12.86 22.15 -4.06
CA GLN A 36 12.61 21.14 -5.10
C GLN A 36 11.14 21.17 -5.57
N GLU A 37 10.57 22.36 -5.70
CA GLU A 37 9.16 22.57 -6.05
C GLU A 37 8.77 21.89 -7.38
N ASP A 38 9.67 21.89 -8.36
CA ASP A 38 9.44 21.32 -9.67
C ASP A 38 9.57 19.79 -9.73
N TYR A 39 10.09 19.15 -8.67
CA TYR A 39 10.30 17.71 -8.67
C TYR A 39 8.98 16.96 -8.89
N LEU A 40 7.94 17.34 -8.15
CA LEU A 40 6.62 16.70 -8.21
C LEU A 40 5.87 17.01 -9.52
N ASN A 41 6.29 18.02 -10.27
CA ASN A 41 5.72 18.32 -11.58
C ASN A 41 6.35 17.46 -12.69
N ASN A 42 7.60 17.01 -12.49
CA ASN A 42 8.39 16.32 -13.51
C ASN A 42 8.56 14.82 -13.25
N PHE A 43 8.38 14.37 -12.00
CA PHE A 43 8.66 13.00 -11.60
C PHE A 43 7.47 12.35 -10.90
N ILE A 44 7.51 11.03 -10.90
CA ILE A 44 6.53 10.18 -10.23
C ILE A 44 7.18 9.54 -9.01
N ILE A 45 6.45 9.50 -7.90
CA ILE A 45 6.83 8.81 -6.67
C ILE A 45 5.99 7.55 -6.52
N PRO A 46 6.60 6.36 -6.62
CA PRO A 46 5.96 5.12 -6.20
C PRO A 46 5.65 5.17 -4.69
N THR A 47 4.36 5.18 -4.36
CA THR A 47 3.91 5.22 -2.96
C THR A 47 3.45 3.82 -2.56
N ILE A 48 4.33 3.11 -1.86
CA ILE A 48 4.02 1.78 -1.34
C ILE A 48 3.05 1.92 -0.16
N CYS A 49 1.85 1.35 -0.31
CA CYS A 49 0.83 1.38 0.73
C CYS A 49 -0.12 0.19 0.61
N ASP A 50 -0.58 -0.31 1.75
CA ASP A 50 -1.60 -1.36 1.81
C ASP A 50 -3.00 -0.78 1.77
N TRP A 51 -4.00 -1.66 1.82
CA TRP A 51 -5.36 -1.25 2.15
C TRP A 51 -5.41 -0.72 3.60
N PRO A 52 -6.01 0.46 3.88
CA PRO A 52 -6.84 1.28 2.99
C PRO A 52 -6.09 2.38 2.22
N GLY A 53 -4.79 2.57 2.45
CA GLY A 53 -4.00 3.65 1.84
C GLY A 53 -3.97 3.63 0.32
N GLN A 54 -3.91 2.45 -0.28
CA GLN A 54 -4.02 2.31 -1.73
C GLN A 54 -5.34 2.88 -2.26
N ILE A 55 -6.47 2.60 -1.58
CA ILE A 55 -7.79 3.08 -2.00
C ILE A 55 -7.92 4.57 -1.80
N ASN A 56 -7.53 5.07 -0.63
CA ASN A 56 -7.71 6.48 -0.28
C ASN A 56 -6.87 7.41 -1.16
N LEU A 57 -5.61 7.05 -1.44
CA LEU A 57 -4.77 7.80 -2.38
C LEU A 57 -5.30 7.73 -3.82
N ARG A 58 -5.72 6.56 -4.30
CA ARG A 58 -6.36 6.43 -5.62
C ARG A 58 -7.60 7.30 -5.73
N ARG A 59 -8.43 7.33 -4.69
CA ARG A 59 -9.62 8.18 -4.65
C ARG A 59 -9.25 9.66 -4.72
N ALA A 60 -8.20 10.10 -4.01
CA ALA A 60 -7.72 11.49 -4.10
C ALA A 60 -7.25 11.85 -5.53
N ILE A 61 -6.46 10.97 -6.16
CA ILE A 61 -6.00 11.13 -7.55
C ILE A 61 -7.17 11.21 -8.52
N THR A 62 -8.11 10.26 -8.45
CA THR A 62 -9.30 10.25 -9.32
C THR A 62 -10.16 11.50 -9.12
N LEU A 63 -10.35 11.95 -7.88
CA LEU A 63 -11.08 13.20 -7.60
C LEU A 63 -10.37 14.42 -8.21
N ARG A 64 -9.04 14.49 -8.11
CA ARG A 64 -8.23 15.55 -8.72
C ARG A 64 -8.36 15.53 -10.25
N LEU A 65 -8.25 14.37 -10.89
CA LEU A 65 -8.38 14.24 -12.34
C LEU A 65 -9.77 14.66 -12.83
N ASN A 66 -10.82 14.22 -12.15
CA ASN A 66 -12.20 14.46 -12.58
C ASN A 66 -12.67 15.89 -12.31
N LYS A 67 -12.29 16.48 -11.17
CA LYS A 67 -12.77 17.82 -10.75
C LYS A 67 -11.74 18.93 -10.96
N LYS A 68 -10.50 18.61 -11.35
CA LYS A 68 -9.38 19.58 -11.48
C LYS A 68 -9.30 20.45 -10.22
N ASP A 69 -9.19 21.77 -10.37
CA ASP A 69 -9.08 22.72 -9.26
C ASP A 69 -10.31 22.78 -8.35
N ASN A 70 -11.49 22.37 -8.86
CA ASN A 70 -12.70 22.26 -8.03
C ASN A 70 -12.63 21.14 -6.98
N SER A 71 -11.64 20.23 -7.08
CA SER A 71 -11.42 19.19 -6.07
C SER A 71 -10.86 19.75 -4.75
N ARG A 72 -10.23 20.94 -4.77
CA ARG A 72 -9.40 21.46 -3.68
C ARG A 72 -8.24 20.53 -3.28
N ILE A 73 -7.88 19.59 -4.13
CA ILE A 73 -6.72 18.71 -3.96
C ILE A 73 -5.57 19.32 -4.80
N PRO A 74 -4.34 19.42 -4.26
CA PRO A 74 -3.19 19.92 -5.01
C PRO A 74 -2.88 19.07 -6.25
N SER A 75 -2.35 19.66 -7.32
CA SER A 75 -1.96 18.94 -8.54
C SER A 75 -0.84 17.94 -8.29
N GLN A 76 0.00 18.19 -7.29
CA GLN A 76 1.11 17.35 -6.84
C GLN A 76 0.65 15.93 -6.46
N ILE A 77 -0.63 15.72 -6.10
CA ILE A 77 -1.17 14.37 -5.86
C ILE A 77 -1.02 13.46 -7.08
N LEU A 78 -0.99 14.03 -8.29
CA LEU A 78 -0.86 13.29 -9.55
C LEU A 78 0.56 12.73 -9.76
N SER A 79 1.55 13.22 -9.00
CA SER A 79 2.89 12.66 -8.96
C SER A 79 2.96 11.34 -8.20
N LEU A 80 1.97 11.01 -7.38
CA LEU A 80 1.96 9.79 -6.58
C LEU A 80 1.35 8.62 -7.36
N ILE A 81 2.03 7.48 -7.38
CA ILE A 81 1.44 6.22 -7.85
C ILE A 81 1.33 5.23 -6.68
N PRO A 82 0.12 5.01 -6.14
CA PRO A 82 -0.10 4.03 -5.08
C PRO A 82 0.05 2.60 -5.61
N MET A 83 0.99 1.86 -5.03
CA MET A 83 1.35 0.48 -5.40
C MET A 83 1.31 -0.45 -4.18
N ILE A 84 1.00 -1.72 -4.43
CA ILE A 84 1.08 -2.77 -3.40
C ILE A 84 2.55 -3.07 -3.13
N GLY A 85 2.93 -3.13 -1.84
CA GLY A 85 4.30 -3.43 -1.47
C GLY A 85 4.75 -4.83 -1.89
N PRO A 86 6.02 -5.03 -2.28
CA PRO A 86 6.53 -6.34 -2.69
C PRO A 86 6.39 -7.41 -1.60
N LEU A 87 6.44 -7.00 -0.33
CA LEU A 87 6.17 -7.88 0.80
C LEU A 87 4.73 -8.41 0.77
N HIS A 88 3.74 -7.54 0.56
CA HIS A 88 2.34 -7.93 0.49
C HIS A 88 2.04 -8.79 -0.73
N VAL A 89 2.63 -8.47 -1.89
CA VAL A 89 2.55 -9.33 -3.07
C VAL A 89 3.08 -10.72 -2.73
N SER A 90 4.28 -10.81 -2.12
CA SER A 90 4.90 -12.08 -1.76
C SER A 90 4.09 -12.88 -0.72
N LEU A 91 3.50 -12.22 0.27
CA LEU A 91 2.65 -12.86 1.29
C LEU A 91 1.34 -13.37 0.68
N ASN A 92 0.65 -12.54 -0.11
CA ASN A 92 -0.60 -12.91 -0.77
C ASN A 92 -0.39 -14.06 -1.76
N SER A 93 0.72 -14.06 -2.51
CA SER A 93 1.05 -15.16 -3.43
C SER A 93 1.29 -16.47 -2.68
N ARG A 94 2.02 -16.44 -1.55
CA ARG A 94 2.26 -17.63 -0.72
C ARG A 94 0.97 -18.14 -0.08
N GLU A 95 0.14 -17.23 0.42
CA GLU A 95 -1.17 -17.57 0.96
C GLU A 95 -2.06 -18.22 -0.11
N THR A 96 -2.11 -17.63 -1.31
CA THR A 96 -2.89 -18.16 -2.44
C THR A 96 -2.41 -19.54 -2.84
N LEU A 97 -1.10 -19.76 -2.93
CA LEU A 97 -0.53 -21.07 -3.24
C LEU A 97 -0.89 -22.11 -2.17
N PHE A 98 -0.80 -21.74 -0.90
CA PHE A 98 -1.21 -22.61 0.21
C PHE A 98 -2.70 -22.94 0.16
N GLN A 99 -3.55 -21.98 -0.18
CA GLN A 99 -5.01 -22.18 -0.31
C GLN A 99 -5.38 -23.08 -1.49
N ILE A 100 -4.80 -22.84 -2.68
CA ILE A 100 -5.09 -23.63 -3.88
C ILE A 100 -4.64 -25.08 -3.71
N TYR A 101 -3.47 -25.29 -3.12
CA TYR A 101 -2.87 -26.60 -2.94
C TYR A 101 -2.97 -27.10 -1.49
N HIS A 102 -4.01 -26.67 -0.76
CA HIS A 102 -4.18 -27.01 0.65
C HIS A 102 -4.14 -28.52 0.89
N PHE A 103 -4.79 -29.30 0.02
CA PHE A 103 -4.78 -30.77 0.06
C PHE A 103 -3.36 -31.37 0.06
N PHE A 104 -2.45 -30.79 -0.73
CA PHE A 104 -1.07 -31.26 -0.83
C PHE A 104 -0.30 -30.92 0.45
N PHE A 105 -0.47 -29.70 0.95
CA PHE A 105 0.15 -29.30 2.22
C PHE A 105 -0.39 -30.10 3.41
N GLU A 106 -1.68 -30.45 3.41
CA GLU A 106 -2.30 -31.30 4.41
C GLU A 106 -1.68 -32.71 4.41
N MET A 107 -1.53 -33.31 3.23
CA MET A 107 -0.85 -34.60 3.08
C MET A 107 0.59 -34.58 3.61
N VAL A 108 1.37 -33.55 3.25
CA VAL A 108 2.75 -33.38 3.76
C VAL A 108 2.74 -33.18 5.28
N TYR A 109 1.80 -32.39 5.80
CA TYR A 109 1.69 -32.10 7.22
C TYR A 109 1.34 -33.35 8.04
N HIS A 110 0.37 -34.15 7.60
CA HIS A 110 0.02 -35.41 8.28
C HIS A 110 1.16 -36.43 8.21
N ASN A 111 1.89 -36.49 7.10
CA ASN A 111 3.06 -37.36 6.97
C ASN A 111 4.15 -36.99 8.00
N LEU A 112 4.38 -35.69 8.24
CA LEU A 112 5.41 -35.21 9.15
C LEU A 112 5.00 -35.22 10.63
N PHE A 113 3.73 -34.91 10.93
CA PHE A 113 3.27 -34.64 12.29
C PHE A 113 2.21 -35.63 12.81
N GLY A 114 1.73 -36.53 11.95
CA GLY A 114 0.72 -37.56 12.23
C GLY A 114 -0.70 -37.16 11.81
N GLU A 115 -1.48 -38.16 11.39
CA GLU A 115 -2.85 -38.00 10.84
C GLU A 115 -3.85 -37.31 11.78
N ASN A 116 -3.60 -37.33 13.09
CA ASN A 116 -4.48 -36.69 14.08
C ASN A 116 -4.23 -35.16 14.21
N LYS A 117 -3.26 -34.61 13.48
CA LYS A 117 -2.89 -33.18 13.57
C LYS A 117 -3.62 -32.36 12.51
N VAL A 118 -4.39 -31.38 12.95
CA VAL A 118 -5.12 -30.48 12.06
C VAL A 118 -4.17 -29.42 11.48
N LEU A 119 -4.04 -29.38 10.16
CA LEU A 119 -3.40 -28.28 9.46
C LEU A 119 -4.30 -27.04 9.54
N ALA A 120 -3.70 -25.86 9.76
CA ALA A 120 -4.44 -24.61 9.79
C ALA A 120 -5.26 -24.41 8.51
N GLN A 121 -6.56 -24.18 8.66
CA GLN A 121 -7.47 -23.85 7.58
C GLN A 121 -7.76 -22.35 7.65
N ASN A 122 -7.43 -21.61 6.60
CA ASN A 122 -7.89 -20.22 6.51
C ASN A 122 -9.31 -20.26 5.91
N LYS A 123 -10.30 -19.71 6.62
CA LYS A 123 -11.60 -19.45 5.99
C LYS A 123 -11.32 -18.50 4.82
N ALA A 124 -11.57 -18.95 3.60
CA ALA A 124 -11.44 -18.11 2.42
C ALA A 124 -12.14 -16.77 2.70
N LYS A 125 -11.41 -15.67 2.63
CA LYS A 125 -12.03 -14.36 2.54
C LYS A 125 -12.72 -14.33 1.17
N THR A 126 -14.02 -14.60 1.15
CA THR A 126 -14.88 -14.22 0.02
C THR A 126 -14.70 -12.71 -0.16
N TYR A 127 -13.98 -12.34 -1.22
CA TYR A 127 -13.90 -10.96 -1.69
C TYR A 127 -15.23 -10.55 -2.32
#